data_AF-A0A520UIF0-F1
#
_entry.id   AF-A0A520UIF0-F1
#
_cell.length_a   1.000
_cell.length_b   1.000
_cell.length_c   1.000
_cell.angle_alpha   90.00
_cell.angle_beta   90.00
_cell.angle_gamma   90.00
#
_symmetry.space_group_name_H-M   'P 1'
#
loop_
_entity.id
_entity.type
_entity.pdbx_description
1 polymer ?
#
loop_
_entity_poly.entity_id
_entity_poly.type
_entity_poly.pdbx_seq_one_letter_code
_entity_poly.pdbx_strand_id
1 'polypeptide(L)'
;MKKYFQFNGTINGTTFLLRSLFSIVLSIPLFIVMIAFAAIVGFELLDTAGIDISEIQETGTFDQTELEEKIEEKFKDNPEELVSLVKNAFTPFWIIVIILTIIPVIWFGLATYYKRVSALFYENRLNVFFGLLIFEITSDIVIFKFDNWLDTVFMIGSILVFLFMLIKDSGIQPEDHEG
;
A
#
# COMPACT_ATOMS: atom_id res chain seq x y z
N MET A 1 -1.75 17.35 -15.20
CA MET A 1 -1.12 16.73 -14.01
C MET A 1 -1.42 17.50 -12.73
N LYS A 2 -0.99 18.76 -12.59
CA LYS A 2 -1.17 19.55 -11.34
C LYS A 2 -2.60 19.53 -10.74
N LYS A 3 -3.65 19.67 -11.57
CA LYS A 3 -5.06 19.64 -11.11
C LYS A 3 -5.45 18.39 -10.30
N TYR A 4 -4.83 17.24 -10.60
CA TYR A 4 -5.13 15.97 -9.95
C TYR A 4 -4.52 15.84 -8.55
N PHE A 5 -3.50 16.65 -8.25
CA PHE A 5 -2.76 16.65 -6.97
C PHE A 5 -3.14 17.87 -6.11
N GLN A 6 -4.23 18.57 -6.42
CA GLN A 6 -4.66 19.75 -5.68
C GLN A 6 -5.81 19.42 -4.73
N PHE A 7 -5.80 20.02 -3.54
CA PHE A 7 -6.90 19.96 -2.58
C PHE A 7 -7.91 21.09 -2.85
N ASN A 8 -8.43 21.13 -4.08
CA ASN A 8 -9.42 22.09 -4.54
C ASN A 8 -10.35 21.44 -5.57
N GLY A 9 -11.53 22.02 -5.77
CA GLY A 9 -12.55 21.54 -6.69
C GLY A 9 -13.31 20.33 -6.17
N THR A 10 -14.14 19.75 -7.02
CA THR A 10 -15.04 18.64 -6.69
C THR A 10 -14.98 17.58 -7.79
N ILE A 11 -15.30 16.33 -7.44
CA ILE A 11 -15.43 15.24 -8.41
C ILE A 11 -16.73 14.46 -8.15
N ASN A 12 -17.32 13.93 -9.23
CA ASN A 12 -18.46 13.01 -9.13
C ASN A 12 -18.00 11.59 -8.71
N GLY A 13 -18.97 10.71 -8.47
CA GLY A 13 -18.71 9.32 -8.07
C GLY A 13 -17.95 8.48 -9.11
N THR A 14 -18.24 8.69 -10.40
CA THR A 14 -17.56 7.98 -11.50
C THR A 14 -16.09 8.37 -11.59
N THR A 15 -15.78 9.66 -11.57
CA THR A 15 -14.42 10.18 -11.56
C THR A 15 -13.69 9.78 -10.26
N PHE A 16 -14.39 9.70 -9.13
CA PHE A 16 -13.85 9.14 -7.90
C PHE A 16 -13.42 7.68 -8.08
N LEU A 17 -14.28 6.81 -8.62
CA LEU A 17 -13.93 5.40 -8.91
C LEU A 17 -12.72 5.30 -9.85
N LEU A 18 -12.73 6.04 -10.96
CA LEU A 18 -11.65 6.02 -11.94
C LEU A 18 -10.32 6.45 -11.33
N ARG A 19 -10.33 7.48 -10.48
CA ARG A 19 -9.14 7.93 -9.77
C ARG A 19 -8.69 6.90 -8.73
N SER A 20 -9.60 6.27 -7.99
CA SER A 20 -9.24 5.16 -7.08
C SER A 20 -8.58 3.99 -7.82
N LEU A 21 -9.09 3.60 -8.98
CA LEU A 21 -8.44 2.59 -9.82
C LEU A 21 -7.06 3.06 -10.33
N PHE A 22 -6.96 4.33 -10.72
CA PHE A 22 -5.68 4.91 -11.12
C PHE A 22 -4.66 4.94 -9.97
N SER A 23 -5.07 5.10 -8.71
CA SER A 23 -4.13 5.01 -7.58
C SER A 23 -3.52 3.62 -7.43
N ILE A 24 -4.25 2.55 -7.80
CA ILE A 24 -3.70 1.19 -7.83
C ILE A 24 -2.61 1.12 -8.91
N VAL A 25 -2.86 1.66 -10.10
CA VAL A 25 -1.86 1.72 -11.17
C VAL A 25 -0.65 2.57 -10.74
N LEU A 26 -0.88 3.69 -10.05
CA LEU A 26 0.17 4.57 -9.54
C LEU A 26 1.05 3.89 -8.48
N SER A 27 0.57 2.82 -7.83
CA SER A 27 1.32 2.04 -6.86
C SER A 27 2.22 0.96 -7.48
N ILE A 28 2.14 0.71 -8.80
CA ILE A 28 3.00 -0.27 -9.49
C ILE A 28 4.50 -0.03 -9.24
N PRO A 29 5.05 1.20 -9.30
CA PRO A 29 6.45 1.44 -9.00
C PRO A 29 6.85 1.02 -7.58
N LEU A 30 5.97 1.20 -6.59
CA LEU A 30 6.21 0.73 -5.22
C LEU A 30 6.32 -0.79 -5.19
N PHE A 31 5.41 -1.51 -5.84
CA PHE A 31 5.47 -2.98 -5.90
C PHE A 31 6.74 -3.49 -6.58
N ILE A 32 7.18 -2.86 -7.67
CA ILE A 32 8.43 -3.21 -8.35
C ILE A 32 9.62 -3.02 -7.41
N VAL A 33 9.68 -1.90 -6.67
CA VAL A 33 10.74 -1.63 -5.69
C VAL A 33 10.72 -2.64 -4.55
N MET A 34 9.54 -3.00 -4.03
CA MET A 34 9.40 -3.99 -2.96
C MET A 34 9.83 -5.40 -3.41
N ILE A 35 9.47 -5.80 -4.63
CA ILE A 35 9.91 -7.08 -5.20
C ILE A 35 11.44 -7.09 -5.39
N ALA A 36 12.01 -6.01 -5.93
CA ALA A 36 13.46 -5.89 -6.10
C ALA A 36 14.21 -5.94 -4.75
N PHE A 37 13.68 -5.25 -3.74
CA PHE A 37 14.22 -5.30 -2.38
C PHE A 37 14.15 -6.71 -1.77
N ALA A 38 12.99 -7.35 -1.86
CA ALA A 38 12.80 -8.72 -1.37
C ALA A 38 13.72 -9.72 -2.08
N ALA A 39 13.96 -9.55 -3.38
CA ALA A 39 14.88 -10.39 -4.14
C ALA A 39 16.32 -10.27 -3.63
N ILE A 40 16.79 -9.05 -3.32
CA ILE A 40 18.15 -8.84 -2.79
C ILE A 40 18.31 -9.50 -1.43
N VAL A 41 17.35 -9.27 -0.52
CA VAL A 41 17.33 -9.95 0.78
C VAL A 41 17.29 -11.46 0.61
N GLY A 42 16.48 -11.96 -0.33
CA GLY A 42 16.38 -13.38 -0.65
C GLY A 42 17.70 -13.98 -1.14
N PHE A 43 18.41 -13.31 -2.06
CA PHE A 43 19.70 -13.78 -2.54
C PHE A 43 20.77 -13.78 -1.46
N GLU A 44 20.81 -12.76 -0.61
CA GLU A 44 21.74 -12.70 0.52
C GLU A 44 21.45 -13.78 1.56
N LEU A 45 20.17 -14.10 1.78
CA LEU A 45 19.75 -15.22 2.62
C LEU A 45 20.21 -16.57 2.06
N LEU A 46 20.05 -16.81 0.75
CA LEU A 46 20.50 -18.03 0.08
C LEU A 46 22.02 -18.22 0.20
N ASP A 47 22.78 -17.16 -0.08
CA ASP A 47 24.24 -17.18 0.03
C ASP A 47 24.69 -17.46 1.49
N THR A 48 24.07 -16.78 2.46
CA THR A 48 24.37 -16.99 3.89
C THR A 48 24.01 -18.41 4.37
N ALA A 49 22.93 -18.98 3.84
CA ALA A 49 22.52 -20.36 4.10
C ALA A 49 23.39 -21.40 3.37
N GLY A 50 24.33 -20.97 2.53
CA GLY A 50 25.22 -21.87 1.78
C GLY A 50 24.52 -22.62 0.65
N ILE A 51 23.45 -22.04 0.09
CA ILE A 51 22.74 -22.60 -1.06
C ILE A 51 23.41 -22.11 -2.33
N ASP A 52 23.83 -23.04 -3.18
CA ASP A 52 24.48 -22.71 -4.43
C ASP A 52 23.45 -22.21 -5.45
N ILE A 53 23.46 -20.90 -5.66
CA ILE A 53 22.57 -20.23 -6.63
C ILE A 53 22.88 -20.70 -8.07
N SER A 54 24.09 -21.19 -8.34
CA SER A 54 24.50 -21.75 -9.64
C SER A 54 23.69 -22.99 -9.99
N GLU A 55 23.46 -23.86 -9.02
CA GLU A 55 22.72 -25.11 -9.20
C GLU A 55 21.23 -24.84 -9.49
N ILE A 56 20.66 -23.81 -8.84
CA ILE A 56 19.29 -23.34 -9.10
C ILE A 56 19.16 -22.76 -10.53
N GLN A 57 20.16 -22.03 -11.00
CA GLN A 57 20.18 -21.47 -12.35
C GLN A 57 20.30 -22.53 -13.44
N GLU A 58 21.05 -23.61 -13.19
CA GLU A 58 21.25 -24.70 -14.15
C GLU A 58 20.05 -25.66 -14.21
N THR A 59 19.46 -25.97 -13.07
CA THR A 59 18.36 -26.96 -12.98
C THR A 59 16.99 -26.33 -13.15
N GLY A 60 16.85 -25.02 -12.89
CA GLY A 60 15.57 -24.31 -12.87
C GLY A 60 14.62 -24.78 -11.76
N THR A 61 15.10 -25.63 -10.86
CA THR A 61 14.34 -26.20 -9.75
C THR A 61 14.87 -25.64 -8.44
N PHE A 62 13.96 -25.20 -7.58
CA PHE A 62 14.25 -24.70 -6.24
C PHE A 62 13.59 -25.63 -5.22
N ASP A 63 14.40 -26.28 -4.39
CA ASP A 63 13.91 -27.11 -3.30
C ASP A 63 13.63 -26.24 -2.06
N GLN A 64 12.34 -25.95 -1.83
CA GLN A 64 11.91 -25.17 -0.68
C GLN A 64 12.17 -25.89 0.65
N THR A 65 12.15 -27.22 0.67
CA THR A 65 12.40 -28.00 1.89
C THR A 65 13.88 -27.95 2.25
N GLU A 66 14.78 -28.05 1.26
CA GLU A 66 16.22 -27.87 1.49
C GLU A 66 16.54 -26.44 1.99
N LEU A 67 15.86 -25.42 1.44
CA LEU A 67 16.01 -24.05 1.92
C LEU A 67 15.62 -23.93 3.40
N GLU A 68 14.44 -24.41 3.76
CA GLU A 68 13.93 -24.31 5.13
C GLU A 68 14.86 -25.03 6.12
N GLU A 69 15.33 -26.23 5.78
CA GLU A 69 16.27 -26.99 6.61
C GLU A 69 17.60 -26.25 6.80
N LYS A 70 18.20 -25.69 5.73
CA LYS A 70 19.46 -24.96 5.82
C LYS A 70 19.34 -23.62 6.55
N ILE A 71 18.24 -22.90 6.36
CA ILE A 71 17.96 -21.68 7.13
C ILE A 71 17.80 -22.03 8.61
N GLU A 72 17.00 -23.05 8.93
CA GLU A 72 16.81 -23.47 10.33
C GLU A 72 18.15 -23.86 10.95
N GLU A 73 18.94 -24.72 10.29
CA GLU A 73 20.26 -25.12 10.78
C GLU A 73 21.19 -23.92 10.99
N LYS A 74 21.27 -23.03 9.99
CA LYS A 74 22.20 -21.90 10.01
C LYS A 74 21.88 -20.87 11.09
N PHE A 75 20.60 -20.61 11.32
CA PHE A 75 20.14 -19.53 12.19
C PHE A 75 19.60 -20.00 13.54
N LYS A 76 19.58 -21.32 13.81
CA LYS A 76 19.14 -21.90 15.09
C LYS A 76 19.82 -21.28 16.30
N ASP A 77 21.15 -21.16 16.23
CA ASP A 77 21.97 -20.71 17.37
C ASP A 77 22.16 -19.18 17.37
N ASN A 78 21.95 -18.50 16.22
CA ASN A 78 22.13 -17.06 16.04
C ASN A 78 20.97 -16.43 15.23
N PRO A 79 19.74 -16.42 15.76
CA PRO A 79 18.58 -15.86 15.05
C PRO A 79 18.69 -14.35 14.80
N GLU A 80 19.55 -13.64 15.55
CA GLU A 80 19.82 -12.22 15.35
C GLU A 80 20.50 -11.92 14.02
N GLU A 81 21.18 -12.91 13.42
CA GLU A 81 21.84 -12.77 12.12
C GLU A 81 20.83 -12.62 10.98
N LEU A 82 19.66 -13.26 11.06
CA LEU A 82 18.55 -13.01 10.13
C LEU A 82 18.06 -11.56 10.20
N VAL A 83 17.92 -11.06 11.43
CA VAL A 83 17.46 -9.69 11.67
C VAL A 83 18.50 -8.68 11.20
N SER A 84 19.79 -8.97 11.40
CA SER A 84 20.88 -8.10 10.95
C SER A 84 20.99 -8.07 9.43
N LEU A 85 20.82 -9.21 8.75
CA LEU A 85 20.79 -9.29 7.28
C LEU A 85 19.70 -8.40 6.70
N VAL A 86 18.46 -8.55 7.18
CA VAL A 86 17.34 -7.70 6.73
C VAL A 86 17.59 -6.22 7.04
N LYS A 87 18.09 -5.89 8.24
CA LYS A 87 18.40 -4.51 8.61
C LYS A 87 19.51 -3.90 7.74
N ASN A 88 20.55 -4.66 7.42
CA ASN A 88 21.66 -4.20 6.60
C ASN A 88 21.24 -4.00 5.14
N ALA A 89 20.27 -4.79 4.65
CA ALA A 89 19.67 -4.58 3.35
C ALA A 89 18.95 -3.22 3.23
N PHE A 90 18.41 -2.67 4.33
CA PHE A 90 17.79 -1.32 4.37
C PHE A 90 18.83 -0.19 4.33
N THR A 91 19.57 -0.11 3.23
CA THR A 91 20.47 1.02 2.97
C THR A 91 19.68 2.33 2.79
N PRO A 92 20.32 3.51 2.98
CA PRO A 92 19.67 4.80 2.73
C PRO A 92 19.05 4.93 1.33
N PHE A 93 19.65 4.27 0.33
CA PHE A 93 19.12 4.22 -1.02
C PHE A 93 17.70 3.60 -1.06
N TRP A 94 17.51 2.42 -0.45
CA TRP A 94 16.21 1.73 -0.45
C TRP A 94 15.14 2.54 0.28
N ILE A 95 15.50 3.14 1.42
CA ILE A 95 14.59 3.99 2.18
C ILE A 95 14.12 5.17 1.32
N ILE A 96 15.05 5.87 0.66
CA ILE A 96 14.72 7.02 -0.19
C ILE A 96 13.83 6.59 -1.37
N VAL A 97 14.17 5.50 -2.05
CA VAL A 97 13.41 5.02 -3.22
C VAL A 97 11.99 4.63 -2.81
N ILE A 98 11.83 3.90 -1.70
CA ILE A 98 10.50 3.54 -1.16
C ILE A 98 9.69 4.81 -0.86
N ILE A 99 10.26 5.78 -0.14
CA ILE A 99 9.59 7.06 0.16
C ILE A 99 9.15 7.78 -1.12
N LEU A 100 10.03 7.88 -2.12
CA LEU A 100 9.74 8.55 -3.38
C LEU A 100 8.60 7.90 -4.16
N THR A 101 8.44 6.57 -4.06
CA THR A 101 7.32 5.85 -4.70
C THR A 101 6.00 5.96 -3.92
N ILE A 102 6.05 6.09 -2.59
CA ILE A 102 4.86 6.18 -1.74
C ILE A 102 4.21 7.58 -1.78
N ILE A 103 5.01 8.65 -1.73
CA ILE A 103 4.52 10.04 -1.70
C ILE A 103 3.45 10.33 -2.78
N PRO A 104 3.68 10.04 -4.08
CA PRO A 104 2.69 10.37 -5.11
C PRO A 104 1.38 9.60 -4.94
N VAL A 105 1.44 8.35 -4.46
CA VAL A 105 0.26 7.51 -4.22
C VAL A 105 -0.58 8.10 -3.09
N ILE A 106 0.04 8.39 -1.95
CA ILE A 106 -0.64 8.99 -0.79
C ILE A 106 -1.24 10.34 -1.18
N TRP A 107 -0.45 11.22 -1.81
CA TRP A 107 -0.91 12.56 -2.15
C TRP A 107 -2.08 12.55 -3.13
N PHE A 108 -2.00 11.70 -4.16
CA PHE A 108 -3.08 11.56 -5.14
C PHE A 108 -4.34 10.95 -4.52
N GLY A 109 -4.19 9.95 -3.65
CA GLY A 109 -5.30 9.36 -2.90
C GLY A 109 -6.01 10.38 -2.01
N LEU A 110 -5.25 11.13 -1.21
CA LEU A 110 -5.78 12.19 -0.35
C LEU A 110 -6.48 13.30 -1.14
N ALA A 111 -5.89 13.77 -2.25
CA ALA A 111 -6.51 14.78 -3.09
C ALA A 111 -7.82 14.28 -3.71
N THR A 112 -7.87 13.01 -4.14
CA THR A 112 -9.08 12.37 -4.69
C THR A 112 -10.18 12.30 -3.64
N TYR A 113 -9.86 11.84 -2.43
CA TYR A 113 -10.80 11.72 -1.33
C TYR A 113 -11.31 13.10 -0.89
N TYR A 114 -10.43 14.09 -0.76
CA TYR A 114 -10.79 15.46 -0.43
C TYR A 114 -11.76 16.08 -1.44
N LYS A 115 -11.48 15.95 -2.74
CA LYS A 115 -12.39 16.48 -3.78
C LYS A 115 -13.76 15.83 -3.73
N ARG A 116 -13.82 14.54 -3.42
CA ARG A 116 -15.10 13.84 -3.31
C ARG A 116 -15.89 14.25 -2.07
N VAL A 117 -15.22 14.35 -0.93
CA VAL A 117 -15.82 14.91 0.30
C VAL A 117 -16.30 16.34 0.09
N SER A 118 -15.53 17.16 -0.63
CA SER A 118 -15.91 18.54 -0.96
C SER A 118 -17.16 18.63 -1.82
N ALA A 119 -17.42 17.61 -2.65
CA ALA A 119 -18.65 17.51 -3.45
C ALA A 119 -19.88 17.17 -2.58
N LEU A 120 -19.70 16.29 -1.59
CA LEU A 120 -20.81 15.76 -0.79
C LEU A 120 -21.12 16.58 0.47
N PHE A 121 -20.12 17.25 1.03
CA PHE A 121 -20.18 17.90 2.34
C PHE A 121 -19.51 19.28 2.31
N TYR A 122 -19.79 20.10 1.29
CA TYR A 122 -19.04 21.34 1.02
C TYR A 122 -18.80 22.25 2.24
N GLU A 123 -19.83 22.47 3.06
CA GLU A 123 -19.77 23.32 4.26
C GLU A 123 -18.89 22.73 5.37
N ASN A 124 -18.93 21.40 5.56
CA ASN A 124 -18.22 20.71 6.64
C ASN A 124 -17.05 19.84 6.14
N ARG A 125 -16.57 20.11 4.91
CA ARG A 125 -15.69 19.21 4.16
C ARG A 125 -14.41 18.84 4.89
N LEU A 126 -13.80 19.77 5.63
CA LEU A 126 -12.54 19.49 6.35
C LEU A 126 -12.78 18.53 7.51
N ASN A 127 -13.84 18.76 8.29
CA ASN A 127 -14.17 17.89 9.43
C ASN A 127 -14.53 16.48 8.96
N VAL A 128 -15.31 16.38 7.88
CA VAL A 128 -15.64 15.08 7.28
C VAL A 128 -14.40 14.41 6.69
N PHE A 129 -13.56 15.14 5.97
CA PHE A 129 -12.35 14.60 5.37
C PHE A 129 -11.38 14.05 6.42
N PHE A 130 -11.08 14.80 7.48
CA PHE A 130 -10.23 14.32 8.56
C PHE A 130 -10.89 13.22 9.38
N GLY A 131 -12.21 13.29 9.60
CA GLY A 131 -12.96 12.23 10.27
C GLY A 131 -12.88 10.90 9.52
N LEU A 132 -13.04 10.92 8.20
CA LEU A 132 -12.88 9.74 7.35
C LEU A 132 -11.42 9.26 7.32
N LEU A 133 -10.44 10.15 7.25
CA LEU A 133 -9.03 9.78 7.28
C LEU A 133 -8.68 9.04 8.59
N ILE A 134 -9.13 9.56 9.74
CA ILE A 134 -8.95 8.91 11.04
C ILE A 134 -9.66 7.55 11.06
N PHE A 135 -10.88 7.48 10.52
CA PHE A 135 -11.64 6.24 10.42
C PHE A 135 -10.90 5.18 9.59
N GLU A 136 -10.41 5.52 8.39
CA GLU A 136 -9.69 4.56 7.53
C GLU A 136 -8.39 4.07 8.20
N ILE A 137 -7.58 4.97 8.78
CA ILE A 137 -6.36 4.57 9.51
C ILE A 137 -6.70 3.66 10.70
N THR A 138 -7.76 3.99 11.44
CA THR A 138 -8.20 3.16 12.57
C THR A 138 -8.69 1.80 12.08
N SER A 139 -9.42 1.77 10.96
CA SER A 139 -9.91 0.55 10.33
C SER A 139 -8.75 -0.35 9.93
N ASP A 140 -7.73 0.19 9.25
CA ASP A 140 -6.53 -0.55 8.87
C ASP A 140 -5.82 -1.13 10.11
N ILE A 141 -5.59 -0.32 11.15
CA ILE A 141 -4.96 -0.80 12.39
C ILE A 141 -5.78 -1.92 13.03
N VAL A 142 -7.12 -1.80 13.06
CA VAL A 142 -7.98 -2.83 13.62
C VAL A 142 -7.90 -4.12 12.81
N ILE A 143 -8.00 -4.04 11.48
CA ILE A 143 -7.93 -5.18 10.57
C ILE A 143 -6.57 -5.90 10.67
N PHE A 144 -5.46 -5.16 10.80
CA PHE A 144 -4.14 -5.78 10.93
C PHE A 144 -3.87 -6.39 12.30
N LYS A 145 -4.48 -5.86 13.37
CA LYS A 145 -4.14 -6.23 14.75
C LYS A 145 -5.09 -7.26 15.34
N PHE A 146 -6.35 -7.27 14.93
CA PHE A 146 -7.37 -8.15 15.47
C PHE A 146 -7.76 -9.19 14.41
N ASP A 147 -7.89 -10.44 14.84
CA ASP A 147 -8.37 -11.57 14.03
C ASP A 147 -9.66 -12.10 14.67
N ASN A 148 -10.69 -11.28 14.66
CA ASN A 148 -12.00 -11.55 15.25
C ASN A 148 -13.04 -10.63 14.63
N TRP A 149 -14.33 -10.86 14.92
CA TRP A 149 -15.45 -10.14 14.34
C TRP A 149 -15.32 -8.60 14.21
N LEU A 150 -14.52 -7.93 15.06
CA LEU A 150 -14.21 -6.50 14.93
C LEU A 150 -13.51 -6.17 13.60
N ASP A 151 -12.57 -7.00 13.13
CA ASP A 151 -11.90 -6.80 11.83
C ASP A 151 -12.91 -6.69 10.68
N THR A 152 -13.90 -7.57 10.71
CA THR A 152 -14.89 -7.76 9.66
C THR A 152 -15.85 -6.59 9.67
N VAL A 153 -16.22 -6.09 10.86
CA VAL A 153 -17.06 -4.90 11.00
C VAL A 153 -16.36 -3.66 10.44
N PHE A 154 -15.09 -3.45 10.75
CA PHE A 154 -14.33 -2.30 10.22
C PHE A 154 -14.09 -2.43 8.72
N MET A 155 -13.78 -3.63 8.22
CA MET A 155 -13.63 -3.91 6.79
C MET A 155 -14.91 -3.61 6.01
N ILE A 156 -16.06 -4.14 6.47
CA ILE A 156 -17.37 -3.85 5.86
C ILE A 156 -17.68 -2.36 5.97
N GLY A 157 -17.35 -1.72 7.10
CA GLY A 157 -17.50 -0.28 7.31
C GLY A 157 -16.77 0.55 6.25
N SER A 158 -15.48 0.30 6.02
CA SER A 158 -14.69 0.97 4.98
C SER A 158 -15.28 0.73 3.58
N ILE A 159 -15.73 -0.49 3.28
CA ILE A 159 -16.39 -0.77 1.99
C ILE A 159 -17.69 0.04 1.84
N LEU A 160 -18.51 0.12 2.89
CA LEU A 160 -19.76 0.89 2.86
C LEU A 160 -19.49 2.40 2.71
N VAL A 161 -18.47 2.94 3.37
CA VAL A 161 -18.04 4.34 3.20
C VAL A 161 -17.60 4.58 1.76
N PHE A 162 -16.79 3.68 1.19
CA PHE A 162 -16.36 3.79 -0.21
C PHE A 162 -17.53 3.74 -1.18
N LEU A 163 -18.47 2.80 -1.00
CA LEU A 163 -19.68 2.69 -1.82
C LEU A 163 -20.59 3.92 -1.67
N PHE A 164 -20.73 4.44 -0.47
CA PHE A 164 -21.47 5.68 -0.22
C PHE A 164 -20.85 6.85 -0.99
N MET A 165 -19.53 7.02 -0.90
CA MET A 165 -18.79 8.04 -1.64
C MET A 165 -18.97 7.88 -3.15
N LEU A 166 -19.04 6.65 -3.64
CA LEU A 166 -19.21 6.34 -5.07
C LEU A 166 -20.61 6.63 -5.58
N ILE A 167 -21.66 6.24 -4.85
CA ILE A 167 -23.05 6.23 -5.35
C ILE A 167 -23.79 7.53 -5.05
N LYS A 168 -23.47 8.21 -3.93
CA LYS A 168 -24.24 9.36 -3.46
C LYS A 168 -24.18 10.54 -4.44
N ASP A 169 -25.34 11.06 -4.85
CA ASP A 169 -25.39 12.28 -5.65
C ASP A 169 -24.95 13.50 -4.82
N SER A 170 -24.10 14.35 -5.40
CA SER A 170 -23.61 15.61 -4.81
C SER A 170 -24.54 16.81 -5.05
N GLY A 171 -25.56 16.70 -5.90
CA GLY A 171 -26.44 17.80 -6.29
C GLY A 171 -25.77 18.88 -7.13
N ILE A 172 -24.55 18.62 -7.59
CA ILE A 172 -23.74 19.50 -8.45
C ILE A 172 -23.91 19.00 -9.89
N GLN A 173 -24.04 19.93 -10.84
CA GLN A 173 -24.18 19.56 -12.25
C GLN A 173 -22.92 18.80 -12.73
N PRO A 174 -23.05 17.74 -13.55
CA PRO A 174 -21.91 16.95 -14.01
C PRO A 174 -20.78 17.78 -14.64
N GLU A 175 -21.13 18.83 -15.37
CA GLU A 175 -20.25 19.78 -16.04
C GLU A 175 -19.44 20.69 -15.10
N ASP A 176 -19.90 20.87 -13.87
CA ASP A 176 -19.22 21.67 -12.84
C ASP A 176 -18.18 20.86 -12.05
N HIS A 177 -18.12 19.54 -12.26
CA HIS A 177 -17.12 18.67 -11.66
C HIS A 177 -15.80 18.64 -12.44
N GLU A 178 -14.69 18.47 -11.71
CA GLU A 178 -13.38 18.33 -12.33
C GLU A 178 -13.11 16.91 -12.83
N GLY A 179 -12.77 16.80 -14.11
CA GLY A 179 -12.12 15.62 -14.66
C GLY A 179 -13.07 14.63 -15.28
#